data_AF-W7S6Z3-F1
#
_entry.id   AF-W7S6Z3-F1
#
_cell.length_a   1.000
_cell.length_b   1.000
_cell.length_c   1.000
_cell.angle_alpha   90.00
_cell.angle_beta   90.00
_cell.angle_gamma   90.00
#
_symmetry.space_group_name_H-M   'P 1'
#
loop_
_entity.id
_entity.type
_entity.pdbx_description
1 polymer ?
#
loop_
_entity_poly.entity_id
_entity_poly.type
_entity_poly.pdbx_seq_one_letter_code
_entity_poly.pdbx_strand_id
1 'polypeptide(L)'
;MAVTMLAGLSATTAQAAPDRSTCSWTVRTLPPAPGFVQSLSYGTDHGSHVFGMATNDSGITESPAVWNIDGNSPPRLLGSAHSSPTRIMGLNAAGVAAGYYRDGTGTHAVRYVNGAYQDLPVPAGTSHAEAVDINAGGDIVGTVDNTSIIVWPADKPSTYSLLPRAAGDNDEATGIDNARNVVGIVAQGDKLAGYIWNADPQKDPSPASL
;
A
#
# COMPACT_ATOMS: atom_id res chain seq x y z
N MET A 1 32.47 -43.20 25.13
CA MET A 1 31.50 -42.36 25.85
C MET A 1 31.15 -41.21 24.91
N ALA A 2 30.04 -41.33 24.17
CA ALA A 2 29.60 -40.32 23.20
C ALA A 2 28.47 -39.52 23.84
N VAL A 3 28.67 -38.21 23.98
CA VAL A 3 27.65 -37.29 24.50
C VAL A 3 26.93 -36.71 23.29
N THR A 4 25.70 -37.16 23.05
CA THR A 4 24.80 -36.59 22.05
C THR A 4 24.15 -35.35 22.66
N MET A 5 24.55 -34.16 22.22
CA MET A 5 23.86 -32.91 22.55
C MET A 5 22.63 -32.78 21.64
N LEU A 6 21.43 -32.98 22.20
CA LEU A 6 20.20 -32.52 21.56
C LEU A 6 20.09 -31.01 21.79
N ALA A 7 20.27 -30.22 20.73
CA ALA A 7 19.85 -28.83 20.71
C ALA A 7 18.31 -28.79 20.69
N GLY A 8 17.70 -28.46 21.82
CA GLY A 8 16.27 -28.21 21.89
C GLY A 8 15.91 -26.95 21.10
N LEU A 9 15.06 -27.09 20.08
CA LEU A 9 14.40 -25.94 19.46
C LEU A 9 13.45 -25.33 20.48
N SER A 10 13.84 -24.19 21.05
CA SER A 10 12.92 -23.35 21.83
C SER A 10 12.00 -22.63 20.86
N ALA A 11 10.83 -23.21 20.59
CA ALA A 11 9.74 -22.47 19.96
C ALA A 11 9.25 -21.41 20.95
N THR A 12 9.54 -20.14 20.70
CA THR A 12 8.84 -19.03 21.36
C THR A 12 7.37 -19.15 21.02
N THR A 13 6.54 -19.49 22.00
CA THR A 13 5.09 -19.51 21.86
C THR A 13 4.63 -18.12 21.44
N ALA A 14 3.94 -18.01 20.31
CA ALA A 14 3.25 -16.79 19.94
C ALA A 14 2.31 -16.39 21.08
N GLN A 15 2.37 -15.13 21.52
CA GLN A 15 1.45 -14.57 22.50
C GLN A 15 0.02 -14.80 21.98
N ALA A 16 -0.85 -15.40 22.80
CA ALA A 16 -2.25 -15.54 22.45
C ALA A 16 -2.83 -14.15 22.14
N ALA A 17 -3.51 -14.03 21.00
CA ALA A 17 -4.23 -12.81 20.67
C ALA A 17 -5.22 -12.50 21.80
N PRO A 18 -5.41 -11.22 22.17
CA PRO A 18 -6.37 -10.84 23.20
C PRO A 18 -7.74 -11.43 22.87
N ASP A 19 -8.47 -11.89 23.89
CA ASP A 19 -9.82 -12.44 23.73
C ASP A 19 -10.74 -11.38 23.12
N ARG A 20 -11.02 -11.52 21.82
CA ARG A 20 -11.90 -10.62 21.06
C ARG A 20 -13.37 -11.07 21.09
N SER A 21 -13.73 -12.03 21.94
CA SER A 21 -15.10 -12.58 22.03
C SER A 21 -16.15 -11.57 22.49
N THR A 22 -15.74 -10.40 22.98
CA THR A 22 -16.64 -9.33 23.46
C THR A 22 -16.31 -7.96 22.86
N CYS A 23 -16.02 -7.91 21.56
CA CYS A 23 -15.93 -6.63 20.86
C CYS A 23 -17.25 -5.85 21.00
N SER A 24 -17.15 -4.61 21.47
CA SER A 24 -18.23 -3.62 21.39
C SER A 24 -17.79 -2.52 20.43
N TRP A 25 -18.57 -2.29 19.38
CA TRP A 25 -18.27 -1.27 18.37
C TRP A 25 -18.99 0.02 18.72
N THR A 26 -18.22 1.04 19.07
CA THR A 26 -18.73 2.40 19.28
C THR A 26 -18.41 3.27 18.07
N VAL A 27 -19.37 4.09 17.64
CA VAL A 27 -19.16 5.07 16.57
C VAL A 27 -18.65 6.39 17.13
N ARG A 28 -17.70 7.02 16.43
CA ARG A 28 -17.29 8.41 16.63
C ARG A 28 -16.91 9.01 15.28
N THR A 29 -17.01 10.33 15.15
CA THR A 29 -16.47 11.05 14.01
C THR A 29 -14.97 11.31 14.20
N LEU A 30 -14.22 11.33 13.10
CA LEU A 30 -12.86 11.87 13.09
C LEU A 30 -12.92 13.41 13.13
N PRO A 31 -11.93 14.08 13.73
CA PRO A 31 -11.89 15.54 13.75
C PRO A 31 -11.78 16.10 12.32
N PRO A 32 -12.43 17.23 12.03
CA PRO A 32 -12.41 17.82 10.70
C PRO A 32 -11.00 18.29 10.34
N ALA A 33 -10.67 18.23 9.06
CA ALA A 33 -9.46 18.86 8.52
C ALA A 33 -9.67 20.38 8.40
N PRO A 34 -8.86 21.23 9.08
CA PRO A 34 -9.01 22.67 9.00
C PRO A 34 -8.90 23.18 7.55
N GLY A 35 -9.87 23.99 7.12
CA GLY A 35 -9.92 24.52 5.75
C GLY A 35 -10.61 23.61 4.72
N PHE A 36 -11.18 22.47 5.16
CA PHE A 36 -11.90 21.53 4.30
C PHE A 36 -13.33 21.29 4.80
N VAL A 37 -14.27 21.08 3.87
CA VAL A 37 -15.68 20.79 4.20
C VAL A 37 -16.03 19.30 4.17
N GLN A 38 -15.17 18.45 3.62
CA GLN A 38 -15.34 17.00 3.57
C GLN A 38 -14.10 16.26 4.07
N SER A 39 -14.32 15.11 4.70
CA SER A 39 -13.29 14.17 5.13
C SER A 39 -13.74 12.74 4.83
N LEU A 40 -12.89 11.96 4.17
CA LEU A 40 -13.16 10.59 3.75
C LEU A 40 -12.06 9.69 4.33
N SER A 41 -12.44 8.59 4.98
CA SER A 41 -11.51 7.57 5.47
C SER A 41 -11.48 6.37 4.52
N TYR A 42 -10.29 5.88 4.19
CA TYR A 42 -10.11 4.76 3.25
C TYR A 42 -9.55 3.51 3.91
N GLY A 43 -8.68 3.65 4.90
CA GLY A 43 -8.11 2.50 5.58
C GLY A 43 -7.29 2.89 6.80
N THR A 44 -6.57 1.93 7.34
CA THR A 44 -5.75 2.09 8.54
C THR A 44 -4.33 1.60 8.29
N ASP A 45 -3.39 2.02 9.13
CA ASP A 45 -2.06 1.42 9.20
C ASP A 45 -2.01 0.09 9.96
N HIS A 46 -3.17 -0.48 10.30
CA HIS A 46 -3.37 -1.58 11.25
C HIS A 46 -2.84 -1.30 12.67
N GLY A 47 -2.60 -0.03 12.98
CA GLY A 47 -2.13 0.45 14.27
C GLY A 47 -3.00 1.60 14.76
N SER A 48 -2.41 2.79 14.86
CA SER A 48 -3.04 3.96 15.49
C SER A 48 -3.47 5.04 14.51
N HIS A 49 -3.43 4.79 13.20
CA HIS A 49 -3.71 5.81 12.20
C HIS A 49 -4.79 5.37 11.21
N VAL A 50 -5.58 6.35 10.78
CA VAL A 50 -6.52 6.24 9.67
C VAL A 50 -5.98 7.11 8.54
N PHE A 51 -5.94 6.59 7.32
CA PHE A 51 -5.62 7.38 6.14
C PHE A 51 -6.86 7.63 5.29
N GLY A 52 -6.80 8.70 4.51
CA GLY A 52 -7.89 9.12 3.66
C GLY A 52 -7.61 10.47 3.01
N MET A 53 -8.65 11.27 2.84
CA MET A 53 -8.54 12.58 2.21
C MET A 53 -9.44 13.63 2.86
N ALA A 54 -8.99 14.87 2.78
CA ALA A 54 -9.79 16.07 3.01
C ALA A 54 -10.01 16.80 1.69
N THR A 55 -11.22 17.30 1.44
CA THR A 55 -11.56 17.98 0.18
C THR A 55 -12.60 19.09 0.39
N ASN A 56 -12.58 20.08 -0.50
CA ASN A 56 -13.62 21.10 -0.62
C ASN A 56 -14.61 20.81 -1.76
N ASP A 57 -14.24 19.92 -2.68
CA ASP A 57 -15.02 19.58 -3.86
C ASP A 57 -15.31 18.08 -3.87
N SER A 58 -16.44 17.69 -4.44
CA SER A 58 -16.84 16.28 -4.60
C SER A 58 -16.00 15.51 -5.64
N GLY A 59 -14.95 16.12 -6.18
CA GLY A 59 -14.20 15.67 -7.34
C GLY A 59 -12.80 15.17 -7.01
N ILE A 60 -11.78 16.03 -7.09
CA ILE A 60 -10.37 15.61 -7.20
C ILE A 60 -9.40 16.67 -6.59
N THR A 61 -9.83 17.58 -5.71
CA THR A 61 -8.89 18.46 -4.96
C THR A 61 -8.32 17.71 -3.77
N GLU A 62 -7.50 16.71 -4.08
CA GLU A 62 -7.03 15.69 -3.16
C GLU A 62 -5.96 16.26 -2.20
N SER A 63 -6.33 16.44 -0.93
CA SER A 63 -5.37 16.58 0.16
C SER A 63 -5.35 15.30 1.00
N PRO A 64 -4.45 14.35 0.69
CA PRO A 64 -4.21 13.19 1.53
C PRO A 64 -4.05 13.58 2.99
N ALA A 65 -4.72 12.82 3.85
CA ALA A 65 -4.82 13.13 5.26
C ALA A 65 -4.62 11.86 6.09
N VAL A 66 -3.94 12.03 7.23
CA VAL A 66 -3.73 10.98 8.22
C VAL A 66 -4.24 11.46 9.56
N TRP A 67 -5.20 10.74 10.14
CA TRP A 67 -5.77 10.99 11.46
C TRP A 67 -5.15 10.04 12.48
N ASN A 68 -4.97 10.54 13.71
CA ASN A 68 -4.83 9.65 14.85
C ASN A 68 -6.18 8.98 15.11
N ILE A 69 -6.16 7.67 15.33
CA ILE A 69 -7.37 6.89 15.56
C ILE A 69 -8.09 7.38 16.81
N ASP A 70 -7.38 7.90 17.82
CA ASP A 70 -7.98 8.43 19.05
C ASP A 70 -8.94 9.61 18.81
N GLY A 71 -8.83 10.30 17.67
CA GLY A 71 -9.68 11.42 17.28
C GLY A 71 -9.44 12.71 18.07
N ASN A 72 -8.34 12.80 18.82
CA ASN A 72 -8.09 13.93 19.73
C ASN A 72 -7.42 15.13 19.07
N SER A 73 -7.01 15.01 17.80
CA SER A 73 -6.28 16.06 17.09
C SER A 73 -6.65 16.10 15.61
N PRO A 74 -6.66 17.29 14.98
CA PRO A 74 -6.87 17.41 13.53
C PRO A 74 -5.90 16.53 12.73
N PRO A 75 -6.27 16.10 11.51
CA PRO A 75 -5.39 15.29 10.69
C PRO A 75 -4.12 16.01 10.30
N ARG A 76 -3.06 15.23 10.08
CA ARG A 76 -1.89 15.66 9.31
C ARG A 76 -2.23 15.61 7.83
N LEU A 77 -2.21 16.77 7.17
CA LEU A 77 -2.29 16.86 5.73
C LEU A 77 -0.92 16.55 5.12
N LEU A 78 -0.87 15.64 4.15
CA LEU A 78 0.39 15.29 3.46
C LEU A 78 0.65 16.21 2.26
N GLY A 79 -0.34 17.01 1.87
CA GLY A 79 -0.29 17.88 0.68
C GLY A 79 -0.30 17.09 -0.62
N SER A 80 0.10 17.75 -1.69
CA SER A 80 0.08 17.21 -3.05
C SER A 80 1.49 16.84 -3.52
N ALA A 81 1.64 15.69 -4.18
CA ALA A 81 2.84 15.35 -4.93
C ALA A 81 2.93 16.27 -6.15
N HIS A 82 4.07 16.96 -6.30
CA HIS A 82 4.38 17.79 -7.46
C HIS A 82 3.30 18.81 -7.87
N SER A 83 2.56 19.34 -6.88
CA SER A 83 1.43 20.27 -7.09
C SER A 83 0.28 19.70 -7.91
N SER A 84 0.12 18.37 -7.90
CA SER A 84 -0.90 17.63 -8.63
C SER A 84 -1.86 16.92 -7.68
N PRO A 85 -3.13 16.71 -8.07
CA PRO A 85 -4.04 15.86 -7.32
C PRO A 85 -3.37 14.53 -6.96
N THR A 86 -3.32 14.24 -5.67
CA THR A 86 -2.67 13.05 -5.12
C THR A 86 -3.62 12.24 -4.24
N ARG A 87 -3.69 10.94 -4.46
CA ARG A 87 -4.45 10.01 -3.62
C ARG A 87 -3.50 9.00 -2.99
N ILE A 88 -3.68 8.75 -1.69
CA ILE A 88 -3.02 7.64 -0.99
C ILE A 88 -3.98 6.45 -0.90
N MET A 89 -3.46 5.26 -1.19
CA MET A 89 -4.19 3.99 -1.19
C MET A 89 -3.74 3.03 -0.09
N GLY A 90 -2.52 3.21 0.42
CA GLY A 90 -1.99 2.44 1.53
C GLY A 90 -1.20 3.29 2.51
N LEU A 91 -1.16 2.86 3.77
CA LEU A 91 -0.35 3.44 4.84
C LEU A 91 0.17 2.30 5.70
N ASN A 92 1.48 2.28 6.00
CA ASN A 92 2.02 1.34 6.97
C ASN A 92 2.30 2.00 8.33
N ALA A 93 2.55 1.18 9.36
CA ALA A 93 2.80 1.65 10.72
C ALA A 93 4.09 2.48 10.88
N ALA A 94 4.99 2.46 9.89
CA ALA A 94 6.16 3.35 9.84
C ALA A 94 5.80 4.75 9.31
N GLY A 95 4.54 4.99 8.95
CA GLY A 95 4.06 6.26 8.42
C GLY A 95 4.38 6.49 6.94
N VAL A 96 4.80 5.44 6.22
CA VAL A 96 4.97 5.49 4.76
C VAL A 96 3.61 5.32 4.12
N ALA A 97 3.22 6.30 3.31
CA ALA A 97 2.01 6.20 2.50
C ALA A 97 2.37 5.89 1.05
N ALA A 98 1.54 5.12 0.36
CA ALA A 98 1.69 4.80 -1.05
C ALA A 98 0.41 5.13 -1.80
N GLY A 99 0.52 5.55 -3.05
CA GLY A 99 -0.62 5.92 -3.88
C GLY A 99 -0.21 6.42 -5.25
N TYR A 100 -0.93 7.42 -5.75
CA TYR A 100 -0.66 8.02 -7.04
C TYR A 100 -0.97 9.52 -7.06
N TYR A 101 -0.42 10.23 -8.05
CA TYR A 101 -0.87 11.55 -8.43
C TYR A 101 -1.21 11.61 -9.93
N ARG A 102 -2.00 12.60 -10.33
CA ARG A 102 -2.43 12.79 -11.73
C ARG A 102 -2.03 14.17 -12.23
N ASP A 103 -1.35 14.21 -13.35
CA ASP A 103 -0.99 15.46 -14.02
C ASP A 103 -1.37 15.42 -15.52
N GLY A 104 -0.92 16.42 -16.28
CA GLY A 104 -1.21 16.50 -17.71
C GLY A 104 -0.51 15.42 -18.57
N THR A 105 0.35 14.61 -17.98
CA THR A 105 1.12 13.57 -18.67
C THR A 105 0.64 12.16 -18.34
N GLY A 106 -0.05 11.96 -17.21
CA GLY A 106 -0.57 10.65 -16.84
C GLY A 106 -0.91 10.49 -15.36
N THR A 107 -1.01 9.22 -14.94
CA THR A 107 -1.09 8.81 -13.54
C THR A 107 0.26 8.23 -13.14
N HIS A 108 0.78 8.70 -12.02
CA HIS A 108 2.13 8.36 -11.56
C HIS A 108 2.09 7.79 -10.15
N ALA A 109 2.75 6.64 -9.95
CA ALA A 109 2.83 6.00 -8.65
C ALA A 109 3.80 6.77 -7.74
N VAL A 110 3.40 7.00 -6.49
CA VAL A 110 4.16 7.82 -5.55
C VAL A 110 4.14 7.20 -4.16
N ARG A 111 5.18 7.47 -3.38
CA ARG A 111 5.18 7.26 -1.93
C ARG A 111 5.45 8.54 -1.17
N TYR A 112 4.84 8.70 0.00
CA TYR A 112 5.17 9.74 0.96
C TYR A 112 6.01 9.15 2.08
N VAL A 113 7.26 9.60 2.19
CA VAL A 113 8.21 9.12 3.19
C VAL A 113 9.07 10.29 3.68
N ASN A 114 9.37 10.32 4.97
CA ASN A 114 10.21 11.37 5.59
C ASN A 114 9.74 12.81 5.27
N GLY A 115 8.42 13.01 5.18
CA GLY A 115 7.83 14.33 4.98
C GLY A 115 7.72 14.79 3.52
N ALA A 116 8.12 13.97 2.54
CA ALA A 116 8.11 14.33 1.13
C ALA A 116 7.57 13.20 0.23
N TYR A 117 6.99 13.59 -0.89
CA TYR A 117 6.62 12.67 -1.96
C TYR A 117 7.86 12.28 -2.79
N GLN A 118 7.93 11.01 -3.15
CA GLN A 118 8.94 10.43 -4.03
C GLN A 118 8.24 9.57 -5.07
N ASP A 119 8.60 9.75 -6.34
CA ASP A 119 8.06 8.94 -7.42
C ASP A 119 8.61 7.52 -7.33
N LEU A 120 7.74 6.55 -7.59
CA LEU A 120 8.12 5.16 -7.67
C LEU A 120 8.59 4.85 -9.10
N PRO A 121 9.74 4.17 -9.29
CA PRO A 121 10.29 3.93 -10.62
C PRO A 121 9.37 3.00 -11.42
N VAL A 122 9.16 3.32 -12.69
CA VAL A 122 8.29 2.55 -13.60
C VAL A 122 9.03 2.23 -14.90
N PRO A 123 8.55 1.25 -15.70
CA PRO A 123 9.07 1.02 -17.04
C PRO A 123 9.03 2.28 -17.90
N ALA A 124 10.04 2.45 -18.76
CA ALA A 124 10.10 3.57 -19.68
C ALA A 124 8.88 3.56 -20.63
N GLY A 125 8.22 4.72 -20.75
CA GLY A 125 7.02 4.88 -21.58
C GLY A 125 5.69 4.57 -20.86
N THR A 126 5.72 4.14 -19.60
CA THR A 126 4.50 4.00 -18.79
C THR A 126 3.82 5.36 -18.61
N SER A 127 2.52 5.40 -18.90
CA SER A 127 1.69 6.61 -18.76
C SER A 127 0.67 6.50 -17.63
N HIS A 128 0.50 5.28 -17.12
CA HIS A 128 -0.41 5.00 -16.03
C HIS A 128 0.27 4.05 -15.05
N ALA A 129 0.53 4.53 -13.84
CA ALA A 129 1.04 3.74 -12.73
C ALA A 129 0.36 4.17 -11.44
N GLU A 130 -0.09 3.21 -10.66
CA GLU A 130 -0.65 3.46 -9.34
C GLU A 130 -0.11 2.46 -8.32
N ALA A 131 0.25 2.94 -7.13
CA ALA A 131 0.44 2.08 -5.98
C ALA A 131 -0.90 1.88 -5.27
N VAL A 132 -1.23 0.63 -4.99
CA VAL A 132 -2.56 0.25 -4.48
C VAL A 132 -2.50 -0.22 -3.02
N ASP A 133 -1.36 -0.75 -2.57
CA ASP A 133 -1.19 -1.22 -1.19
C ASP A 133 0.29 -1.22 -0.77
N ILE A 134 0.52 -1.27 0.55
CA ILE A 134 1.84 -1.31 1.18
C ILE A 134 1.83 -2.23 2.39
N ASN A 135 2.79 -3.16 2.46
CA ASN A 135 2.90 -4.06 3.62
C ASN A 135 3.65 -3.41 4.80
N ALA A 136 3.71 -4.11 5.94
CA ALA A 136 4.39 -3.61 7.14
C ALA A 136 5.91 -3.45 6.95
N GLY A 137 6.52 -4.22 6.05
CA GLY A 137 7.93 -4.08 5.66
C GLY A 137 8.21 -2.86 4.77
N GLY A 138 7.16 -2.23 4.23
CA GLY A 138 7.25 -1.10 3.31
C GLY A 138 7.32 -1.48 1.84
N ASP A 139 7.16 -2.76 1.49
CA ASP A 139 7.04 -3.16 0.09
C ASP A 139 5.70 -2.67 -0.44
N ILE A 140 5.74 -2.04 -1.60
CA ILE A 140 4.56 -1.44 -2.24
C ILE A 140 4.20 -2.28 -3.45
N VAL A 141 2.91 -2.50 -3.67
CA VAL A 141 2.40 -3.14 -4.88
C VAL A 141 1.50 -2.17 -5.65
N GLY A 142 1.42 -2.37 -6.96
CA GLY A 142 0.64 -1.53 -7.84
C GLY A 142 0.31 -2.18 -9.17
N THR A 143 -0.29 -1.36 -10.03
CA THR A 143 -0.64 -1.72 -11.41
C THR A 143 -0.02 -0.68 -12.35
N VAL A 144 0.54 -1.15 -13.48
CA VAL A 144 1.01 -0.30 -14.59
C VAL A 144 0.27 -0.59 -15.87
N ASP A 145 -0.08 0.48 -16.58
CA ASP A 145 -0.79 0.53 -17.84
C ASP A 145 -2.04 -0.39 -17.87
N ASN A 146 -2.68 -0.56 -16.70
CA ASN A 146 -3.85 -1.41 -16.45
C ASN A 146 -3.70 -2.87 -16.89
N THR A 147 -2.46 -3.36 -17.01
CA THR A 147 -2.20 -4.69 -17.59
C THR A 147 -1.16 -5.49 -16.85
N SER A 148 -0.34 -4.87 -15.99
CA SER A 148 0.74 -5.57 -15.30
C SER A 148 0.80 -5.17 -13.83
N ILE A 149 1.08 -6.15 -12.98
CA ILE A 149 1.38 -5.91 -11.58
C ILE A 149 2.86 -5.54 -11.43
N ILE A 150 3.10 -4.51 -10.64
CA ILE A 150 4.43 -4.01 -10.29
C ILE A 150 4.62 -4.06 -8.77
N VAL A 151 5.82 -4.42 -8.34
CA VAL A 151 6.25 -4.39 -6.93
C VAL A 151 7.43 -3.45 -6.79
N TRP A 152 7.35 -2.53 -5.84
CA TRP A 152 8.45 -1.67 -5.42
C TRP A 152 8.99 -2.15 -4.07
N PRO A 153 10.15 -2.83 -4.07
CA PRO A 153 10.73 -3.40 -2.86
C PRO A 153 11.31 -2.32 -1.93
N ALA A 154 11.01 -2.42 -0.63
CA ALA A 154 11.45 -1.45 0.37
C ALA A 154 12.98 -1.37 0.51
N ASP A 155 13.64 -2.53 0.39
CA ASP A 155 15.09 -2.69 0.53
C ASP A 155 15.87 -2.18 -0.70
N LYS A 156 15.18 -1.96 -1.82
CA LYS A 156 15.78 -1.48 -3.08
C LYS A 156 14.89 -0.37 -3.70
N PRO A 157 14.81 0.81 -3.05
CA PRO A 157 13.82 1.85 -3.37
C PRO A 157 13.90 2.46 -4.77
N SER A 158 15.00 2.27 -5.49
CA SER A 158 15.21 2.77 -6.86
C SER A 158 14.95 1.71 -7.92
N THR A 159 14.31 0.61 -7.56
CA THR A 159 14.07 -0.53 -8.45
C THR A 159 12.61 -0.97 -8.41
N TYR A 160 12.20 -1.79 -9.37
CA TYR A 160 10.90 -2.43 -9.40
C TYR A 160 10.99 -3.85 -9.97
N SER A 161 9.98 -4.66 -9.68
CA SER A 161 9.78 -5.98 -10.30
C SER A 161 8.39 -6.05 -10.91
N LEU A 162 8.30 -6.41 -12.19
CA LEU A 162 7.04 -6.81 -12.81
C LEU A 162 6.76 -8.27 -12.47
N LEU A 163 5.55 -8.56 -11.99
CA LEU A 163 5.19 -9.94 -11.68
C LEU A 163 4.87 -10.72 -12.98
N PRO A 164 5.06 -12.05 -12.97
CA PRO A 164 4.70 -12.88 -14.12
C PRO A 164 3.22 -12.70 -14.49
N ARG A 165 2.94 -12.51 -15.78
CA ARG A 165 1.56 -12.37 -16.25
C ARG A 165 0.77 -13.66 -16.04
N ALA A 166 -0.45 -13.52 -15.54
CA ALA A 166 -1.40 -14.61 -15.54
C ALA A 166 -1.87 -14.92 -16.98
N ALA A 167 -2.47 -16.09 -17.18
CA ALA A 167 -3.16 -16.37 -18.43
C ALA A 167 -4.43 -15.50 -18.50
N GLY A 168 -4.33 -14.32 -19.11
CA GLY A 168 -5.38 -13.29 -19.17
C GLY A 168 -4.85 -12.00 -19.79
N ASP A 169 -5.76 -11.03 -19.95
CA ASP A 169 -5.49 -9.80 -20.69
C ASP A 169 -4.99 -8.67 -19.77
N ASN A 170 -5.57 -8.55 -18.57
CA ASN A 170 -5.32 -7.44 -17.66
C ASN A 170 -5.16 -7.93 -16.21
N ASP A 171 -3.96 -7.77 -15.65
CA ASP A 171 -3.66 -8.08 -14.25
C ASP A 171 -3.76 -6.80 -13.40
N GLU A 172 -4.59 -6.81 -12.36
CA GLU A 172 -4.79 -5.71 -11.41
C GLU A 172 -4.43 -6.17 -10.00
N ALA A 173 -3.50 -5.48 -9.34
CA ALA A 173 -3.19 -5.76 -7.93
C ALA A 173 -4.26 -5.16 -7.02
N THR A 174 -4.57 -5.87 -5.93
CA THR A 174 -5.50 -5.38 -4.90
C THR A 174 -4.91 -5.39 -3.49
N GLY A 175 -3.78 -6.07 -3.28
CA GLY A 175 -3.10 -6.05 -1.99
C GLY A 175 -1.80 -6.84 -1.95
N ILE A 176 -1.01 -6.60 -0.91
CA ILE A 176 0.22 -7.32 -0.61
C ILE A 176 0.28 -7.67 0.88
N ASP A 177 0.67 -8.91 1.19
CA ASP A 177 0.87 -9.33 2.58
C ASP A 177 2.32 -9.11 3.08
N ASN A 178 2.55 -9.35 4.37
CA ASN A 178 3.87 -9.22 4.99
C ASN A 178 4.86 -10.33 4.58
N ALA A 179 4.39 -11.38 3.92
CA ALA A 179 5.22 -12.40 3.29
C ALA A 179 5.52 -12.06 1.81
N ARG A 180 5.12 -10.87 1.35
CA ARG A 180 5.26 -10.36 -0.03
C ARG A 180 4.42 -11.11 -1.07
N ASN A 181 3.43 -11.88 -0.63
CA ASN A 181 2.44 -12.43 -1.54
C ASN A 181 1.53 -11.30 -2.03
N VAL A 182 1.32 -11.24 -3.33
CA VAL A 182 0.45 -10.25 -3.96
C VAL A 182 -0.86 -10.92 -4.33
N VAL A 183 -1.98 -10.27 -4.05
CA VAL A 183 -3.31 -10.66 -4.50
C VAL A 183 -3.84 -9.66 -5.51
N GLY A 184 -4.69 -10.15 -6.41
CA GLY A 184 -5.22 -9.33 -7.49
C GLY A 184 -6.37 -9.99 -8.23
N ILE A 185 -6.84 -9.29 -9.25
CA ILE A 185 -7.88 -9.72 -10.16
C ILE A 185 -7.28 -9.78 -11.57
N VAL A 186 -7.61 -10.83 -12.32
CA VAL A 186 -7.22 -10.95 -13.72
C VAL A 186 -8.48 -11.05 -14.58
N ALA A 187 -8.54 -10.19 -15.59
CA ALA A 187 -9.59 -10.25 -16.61
C ALA A 187 -9.26 -11.26 -17.72
N GLN A 188 -10.23 -12.08 -18.07
CA GLN A 188 -10.17 -13.07 -19.16
C GLN A 188 -11.42 -12.92 -20.02
N GLY A 189 -11.39 -11.98 -20.98
CA GLY A 189 -12.61 -11.52 -21.65
C GLY A 189 -13.62 -10.97 -20.63
N ASP A 190 -14.85 -11.48 -20.65
CA ASP A 190 -15.93 -11.05 -19.73
C ASP A 190 -15.84 -11.64 -18.31
N LYS A 191 -14.80 -12.43 -18.01
CA LYS A 191 -14.63 -13.08 -16.71
C LYS A 191 -13.57 -12.39 -15.87
N LEU A 192 -13.85 -12.25 -14.59
CA LEU A 192 -12.87 -11.86 -13.57
C LEU A 192 -12.56 -13.06 -12.68
N ALA A 193 -11.28 -13.29 -12.42
CA ALA A 193 -10.82 -14.31 -11.49
C ALA A 193 -9.82 -13.72 -10.50
N GLY A 194 -9.89 -14.19 -9.24
CA GLY A 194 -8.93 -13.82 -8.21
C GLY A 194 -7.63 -14.59 -8.37
N TYR A 195 -6.50 -13.90 -8.23
CA TYR A 195 -5.17 -14.46 -8.36
C TYR A 195 -4.31 -14.15 -7.15
N ILE A 196 -3.33 -15.03 -6.91
CA ILE A 196 -2.25 -14.84 -5.95
C ILE A 196 -0.92 -15.10 -6.63
N TRP A 197 0.02 -14.17 -6.44
CA TRP A 197 1.41 -14.31 -6.79
C TRP A 197 2.19 -14.53 -5.50
N ASN A 198 2.58 -15.78 -5.26
CA ASN A 198 3.35 -16.13 -4.08
C ASN A 198 4.80 -15.68 -4.24
N ALA A 199 5.36 -15.03 -3.22
CA ALA A 199 6.76 -14.71 -3.21
C ALA A 199 7.58 -16.01 -3.04
N ASP A 200 8.55 -16.22 -3.94
CA ASP A 200 9.55 -17.28 -3.81
C ASP A 200 10.91 -16.62 -3.52
N PRO A 201 11.41 -16.66 -2.27
CA PRO A 201 12.68 -16.04 -1.90
C PRO A 201 13.88 -16.56 -2.69
N GLN A 202 13.78 -17.76 -3.29
CA GLN A 202 14.85 -18.33 -4.10
C GLN A 202 14.80 -17.90 -5.57
N LYS A 203 13.70 -17.30 -6.01
CA LYS A 203 13.49 -16.84 -7.40
C LYS A 203 13.24 -15.35 -7.50
N ASP A 204 13.63 -14.56 -6.50
CA ASP A 204 13.47 -13.09 -6.53
C ASP A 204 13.96 -12.57 -7.88
N PRO A 205 13.03 -12.16 -8.78
CA PRO A 205 13.43 -11.68 -10.08
C PRO A 205 14.25 -10.43 -9.79
N SER A 206 15.52 -10.46 -10.17
CA SER A 206 16.43 -9.33 -9.93
C SER A 206 15.71 -8.06 -10.40
N PRO A 207 15.48 -7.10 -9.50
CA PRO A 207 14.61 -5.99 -9.83
C PRO A 207 15.31 -5.14 -10.90
N ALA A 208 14.54 -4.65 -11.86
CA ALA A 208 15.08 -3.81 -12.92
C ALA A 208 15.62 -2.52 -12.28
N SER A 209 16.89 -2.23 -12.55
CA SER A 209 17.48 -0.92 -12.26
C SER A 209 17.22 0.01 -13.44
N LEU A 210 17.01 1.29 -13.13
CA LEU A 210 17.00 2.37 -14.12
C LEU A 210 18.31 2.44 -14.92
#